data_AF-A0A3M1B596-F1
#
_entry.id   AF-A0A3M1B596-F1
#
_cell.length_a   1.000
_cell.length_b   1.000
_cell.length_c   1.000
_cell.angle_alpha   90.00
_cell.angle_beta   90.00
_cell.angle_gamma   90.00
#
_symmetry.space_group_name_H-M   'P 1'
#
loop_
_entity.id
_entity.type
_entity.pdbx_description
1 polymer ?
#
loop_
_entity_poly.entity_id
_entity_poly.type
_entity_poly.pdbx_seq_one_letter_code
_entity_poly.pdbx_strand_id
1 'polypeptide(L)'
;PAGEWLETNARRLGVMEAPPPPILQGRDLIEVFGLKPGPHFGTILEAVYEAQLDGRVYDRSSALRVAREEIGRLQGKRGQEVEEPAGDAGEG
;
A
#
# COMPACT_ATOMS: atom_id res chain seq x y z
N PRO A 1 -5.59 -44.64 8.78
CA PRO A 1 -4.80 -43.81 9.72
C PRO A 1 -5.29 -42.36 9.65
N ALA A 2 -5.21 -41.59 10.73
CA ALA A 2 -5.79 -40.23 10.81
C ALA A 2 -5.19 -39.19 9.83
N GLY A 3 -4.07 -39.52 9.17
CA GLY A 3 -3.45 -38.64 8.15
C GLY A 3 -4.30 -38.44 6.89
N GLU A 4 -5.08 -39.45 6.50
CA GLU A 4 -5.86 -39.46 5.25
C GLU A 4 -7.08 -38.52 5.30
N TRP A 5 -7.59 -38.25 6.51
CA TRP A 5 -8.67 -37.29 6.74
C TRP A 5 -8.20 -35.84 6.73
N LEU A 6 -6.95 -35.57 7.12
CA LEU A 6 -6.40 -34.20 7.14
C LEU A 6 -6.14 -33.67 5.71
N GLU A 7 -5.65 -34.54 4.82
CA GLU A 7 -5.37 -34.19 3.41
C GLU A 7 -6.64 -34.00 2.58
N THR A 8 -7.69 -34.79 2.86
CA THR A 8 -8.94 -34.77 2.10
C THR A 8 -9.80 -33.53 2.44
N ASN A 9 -9.78 -33.06 3.69
CA ASN A 9 -10.55 -31.87 4.07
C ASN A 9 -9.92 -30.56 3.56
N ALA A 10 -8.59 -30.49 3.44
CA ALA A 10 -7.89 -29.30 2.94
C ALA A 10 -8.21 -29.00 1.46
N ARG A 11 -8.33 -30.03 0.60
CA ARG A 11 -8.69 -29.85 -0.82
C ARG A 11 -10.14 -29.44 -1.05
N ARG A 12 -11.08 -29.87 -0.19
CA ARG A 12 -12.52 -29.60 -0.34
C ARG A 12 -12.92 -28.17 0.03
N LEU A 13 -12.10 -27.49 0.83
CA LEU A 13 -12.33 -26.12 1.27
C LEU A 13 -11.72 -25.07 0.32
N GLY A 14 -11.12 -25.47 -0.80
CA GLY A 14 -10.51 -24.52 -1.73
C GLY A 14 -9.33 -23.75 -1.12
N VAL A 15 -8.69 -24.26 -0.06
CA VAL A 15 -7.56 -23.59 0.61
C VAL A 15 -6.25 -23.79 -0.17
N MET A 16 -6.32 -23.43 -1.44
CA MET A 16 -5.24 -22.96 -2.29
C MET A 16 -5.75 -21.72 -3.06
N GLU A 17 -6.51 -20.87 -2.38
CA GLU A 17 -6.94 -19.60 -2.93
C GLU A 17 -5.69 -18.72 -3.05
N ALA A 18 -5.23 -18.52 -4.29
CA ALA A 18 -4.22 -17.51 -4.60
C ALA A 18 -4.66 -16.18 -3.97
N PRO A 19 -3.70 -15.33 -3.53
CA PRO A 19 -4.05 -14.06 -2.93
C PRO A 19 -4.95 -13.25 -3.89
N PRO A 20 -5.92 -12.49 -3.34
CA PRO A 20 -6.91 -11.82 -4.15
C PRO A 20 -6.22 -10.85 -5.11
N PRO A 21 -6.72 -10.69 -6.35
CA PRO A 21 -6.13 -9.74 -7.28
C PRO A 21 -6.22 -8.31 -6.72
N PRO A 22 -5.22 -7.44 -6.97
CA PRO A 22 -5.22 -6.08 -6.45
C PRO A 22 -6.42 -5.28 -7.00
N ILE A 23 -7.13 -4.61 -6.09
CA ILE A 23 -8.30 -3.78 -6.43
C ILE A 23 -7.89 -2.49 -7.14
N LEU A 24 -6.71 -1.94 -6.82
CA LEU A 24 -6.19 -0.72 -7.42
C LEU A 24 -5.03 -1.02 -8.35
N GLN A 25 -5.02 -0.40 -9.54
CA GLN A 25 -3.95 -0.53 -10.52
C GLN A 25 -3.22 0.80 -10.75
N GLY A 26 -2.03 0.73 -11.32
CA GLY A 26 -1.25 1.93 -11.65
C GLY A 26 -1.99 2.91 -12.59
N ARG A 27 -2.87 2.42 -13.47
CA ARG A 27 -3.71 3.27 -14.34
C ARG A 27 -4.64 4.17 -13.53
N ASP A 28 -5.19 3.68 -12.42
CA ASP A 28 -6.07 4.45 -11.55
C ASP A 28 -5.32 5.62 -10.90
N LEU A 29 -4.02 5.44 -10.62
CA LEU A 29 -3.19 6.51 -10.07
C LEU A 29 -3.01 7.68 -11.05
N ILE A 30 -2.96 7.37 -12.35
CA ILE A 30 -2.87 8.36 -13.42
C ILE A 30 -4.24 9.03 -13.61
N GLU A 31 -5.29 8.24 -13.79
CA GLU A 31 -6.64 8.73 -14.13
C GLU A 31 -7.30 9.52 -12.99
N VAL A 32 -7.14 9.08 -11.73
CA VAL A 32 -7.85 9.66 -10.58
C VAL A 32 -7.02 10.74 -9.87
N PHE A 33 -5.71 10.54 -9.74
CA PHE A 33 -4.83 11.46 -9.00
C PHE A 33 -3.93 12.31 -9.90
N GLY A 34 -3.92 12.09 -11.21
CA GLY A 34 -3.09 12.87 -12.14
C GLY A 34 -1.59 12.68 -11.93
N LEU A 35 -1.18 11.57 -11.32
CA LEU A 35 0.23 11.30 -11.04
C LEU A 35 0.98 10.87 -12.31
N LYS A 36 2.26 11.22 -12.37
CA LYS A 36 3.17 10.73 -13.42
C LYS A 36 3.79 9.40 -12.99
N PRO A 37 3.88 8.39 -13.88
CA PRO A 37 4.52 7.12 -13.56
C PRO A 37 5.93 7.30 -13.00
N GLY A 38 6.23 6.58 -11.92
CA GLY A 38 7.55 6.60 -11.28
C GLY A 38 7.62 5.67 -10.06
N PRO A 39 8.78 5.63 -9.36
CA PRO A 39 9.03 4.69 -8.27
C PRO A 39 7.99 4.74 -7.13
N HIS A 40 7.41 5.92 -6.90
CA HIS A 40 6.37 6.12 -5.88
C HIS A 40 5.08 5.34 -6.16
N PHE A 41 4.80 4.92 -7.39
CA PHE A 41 3.66 4.05 -7.69
C PHE A 41 3.75 2.70 -6.98
N GLY A 42 4.94 2.11 -6.93
CA GLY A 42 5.13 0.84 -6.22
C GLY A 42 4.71 0.96 -4.77
N THR A 43 5.24 1.97 -4.07
CA THR A 43 4.90 2.25 -2.66
C THR A 43 3.41 2.48 -2.43
N ILE A 44 2.74 3.20 -3.34
CA ILE A 44 1.29 3.46 -3.23
C ILE A 44 0.48 2.18 -3.44
N LEU A 45 0.79 1.43 -4.48
CA LEU A 45 0.05 0.20 -4.81
C LEU A 45 0.29 -0.90 -3.78
N GLU A 46 1.51 -1.01 -3.25
CA GLU A 46 1.86 -1.95 -2.18
C GLU A 46 1.08 -1.66 -0.90
N ALA A 47 1.07 -0.40 -0.43
CA ALA A 47 0.31 -0.02 0.77
C ALA A 47 -1.19 -0.29 0.64
N VAL A 48 -1.76 -0.07 -0.56
CA VAL A 48 -3.17 -0.37 -0.84
C VAL A 48 -3.42 -1.88 -0.87
N TYR A 49 -2.50 -2.65 -1.45
CA TYR A 49 -2.61 -4.10 -1.54
C TYR A 49 -2.45 -4.77 -0.17
N GLU A 50 -1.52 -4.32 0.67
CA GLU A 50 -1.43 -4.77 2.07
C GLU A 50 -2.72 -4.48 2.83
N ALA A 51 -3.27 -3.26 2.68
CA ALA A 51 -4.55 -2.92 3.28
C ALA A 51 -5.71 -3.79 2.75
N GLN A 52 -5.63 -4.29 1.53
CA GLN A 52 -6.59 -5.25 0.97
C GLN A 52 -6.44 -6.63 1.62
N LEU A 53 -5.21 -7.11 1.79
CA LEU A 53 -4.93 -8.38 2.49
C LEU A 53 -5.38 -8.33 3.95
N ASP A 54 -5.31 -7.15 4.59
CA ASP A 54 -5.80 -6.91 5.95
C ASP A 54 -7.34 -6.73 6.04
N GLY A 55 -8.05 -6.71 4.92
CA GLY A 55 -9.50 -6.46 4.87
C GLY A 55 -9.91 -5.00 5.10
N ARG A 56 -8.96 -4.06 5.16
CA ARG A 56 -9.21 -2.61 5.25
C ARG A 56 -9.63 -2.00 3.91
N VAL A 57 -9.27 -2.67 2.81
CA VAL A 57 -9.66 -2.33 1.44
C VAL A 57 -10.42 -3.52 0.84
N TYR A 58 -11.64 -3.27 0.39
CA TYR A 58 -12.53 -4.31 -0.15
C TYR A 58 -13.28 -3.84 -1.40
N ASP A 59 -13.12 -2.57 -1.78
CA ASP A 59 -13.70 -1.99 -2.98
C ASP A 59 -12.82 -0.86 -3.52
N ARG A 60 -13.17 -0.35 -4.71
CA ARG A 60 -12.41 0.71 -5.37
C ARG A 60 -12.36 2.00 -4.54
N SER A 61 -13.44 2.33 -3.83
CA SER A 61 -13.55 3.56 -3.04
C SER A 61 -12.59 3.55 -1.84
N SER A 62 -12.56 2.46 -1.09
CA SER A 62 -11.63 2.23 0.03
C SER A 62 -10.18 2.18 -0.46
N ALA A 63 -9.92 1.59 -1.62
CA ALA A 63 -8.59 1.57 -2.24
C ALA A 63 -8.09 2.98 -2.58
N LEU A 64 -8.93 3.81 -3.21
CA LEU A 64 -8.60 5.20 -3.54
C LEU A 64 -8.38 6.06 -2.28
N ARG A 65 -9.11 5.80 -1.19
CA ARG A 65 -8.88 6.49 0.08
C ARG A 65 -7.49 6.20 0.64
N VAL A 66 -7.11 4.92 0.73
CA VAL A 66 -5.76 4.53 1.20
C VAL A 66 -4.67 5.08 0.29
N ALA A 67 -4.86 5.05 -1.03
CA ALA A 67 -3.91 5.63 -1.98
C ALA A 67 -3.69 7.14 -1.73
N ARG A 68 -4.76 7.89 -1.46
CA ARG A 68 -4.68 9.33 -1.13
C ARG A 68 -3.88 9.58 0.16
N GLU A 69 -4.11 8.77 1.19
CA GLU A 69 -3.39 8.85 2.46
C GLU A 69 -1.88 8.59 2.25
N GLU A 70 -1.55 7.58 1.44
CA GLU A 70 -0.16 7.26 1.09
C GLU A 70 0.52 8.38 0.29
N ILE A 71 -0.18 8.96 -0.69
CA ILE A 71 0.31 10.09 -1.48
C ILE A 71 0.65 11.28 -0.56
N GLY A 72 -0.23 11.61 0.38
CA GLY A 72 -0.01 12.69 1.35
C GLY A 72 1.23 12.42 2.23
N ARG A 73 1.43 11.17 2.65
CA ARG A 73 2.61 10.79 3.44
C ARG A 73 3.92 10.92 2.65
N LEU A 74 3.93 10.50 1.39
CA LEU A 74 5.10 10.64 0.51
C LEU A 74 5.42 12.10 0.14
N GLN A 75 4.44 12.98 0.19
CA GLN A 75 4.64 14.42 0.02
C GLN A 75 5.14 15.07 1.32
N GLY A 76 4.61 14.68 2.48
CA GLY A 76 5.06 15.16 3.79
C GLY A 76 6.50 14.76 4.15
N LYS A 77 6.92 13.54 3.80
CA LYS A 77 8.31 13.07 3.99
C LYS A 77 9.36 13.89 3.23
N ARG A 78 8.98 14.56 2.14
CA ARG A 78 9.88 15.47 1.38
C ARG A 78 10.06 16.84 2.03
N GLY A 79 9.20 17.22 2.97
CA GLY A 79 9.23 18.53 3.64
C GLY A 79 9.93 18.54 4.99
N GLN A 80 10.44 17.40 5.48
CA GLN A 80 10.95 17.25 6.86
C GLN A 80 12.48 17.07 6.95
N GLU A 81 13.22 17.36 5.87
CA GLU A 81 14.70 17.28 5.82
C GLU A 81 15.38 18.64 5.56
N VAL A 82 14.75 19.74 5.97
CA VAL A 82 15.38 21.08 6.00
C VAL A 82 14.95 21.81 7.27
N GLU A 83 15.76 21.73 8.32
CA GLU A 83 16.12 22.83 9.24
C GLU A 83 17.03 22.28 10.35
N GLU A 84 18.32 22.10 10.05
CA GLU A 84 19.35 22.39 11.05
C GLU A 84 19.73 23.87 10.85
N PRO A 85 19.45 24.77 11.80
CA PRO A 85 20.03 26.10 11.75
C PRO A 85 21.54 25.97 11.99
N ALA A 86 22.30 26.07 10.90
CA ALA A 86 23.71 26.37 10.95
C ALA A 86 23.90 27.77 11.57
N GLY A 87 24.73 27.83 12.61
CA GLY A 87 25.34 29.06 13.06
C GLY A 87 24.64 29.73 14.23
N ASP A 88 24.91 29.22 15.43
CA ASP A 88 25.13 30.11 16.56
C ASP A 88 26.41 30.91 16.24
N ALA A 89 26.18 32.07 15.63
CA ALA A 89 27.19 33.07 15.38
C ALA A 89 27.71 33.55 16.74
N GLY A 90 29.03 33.61 16.88
CA GLY A 90 29.66 34.17 18.06
C GLY A 90 29.15 35.57 18.37
N GLU A 91 28.89 35.80 19.64
CA GLU A 91 28.86 37.13 20.23
C GLU A 91 29.93 37.17 21.34
N GLY A 92 30.93 38.02 21.09
CA GLY A 92 31.58 38.94 22.03
C GLY A 92 32.06 38.42 23.38
#